data_AF-A0A953Y3L2-F1
#
_entry.id   AF-A0A953Y3L2-F1
#
_cell.length_a   1.000
_cell.length_b   1.000
_cell.length_c   1.000
_cell.angle_alpha   90.00
_cell.angle_beta   90.00
_cell.angle_gamma   90.00
#
_symmetry.space_group_name_H-M   'P 1'
#
loop_
_entity.id
_entity.type
_entity.pdbx_description
1 polymer ?
#
loop_
_entity_poly.entity_id
_entity_poly.type
_entity_poly.pdbx_seq_one_letter_code
_entity_poly.pdbx_strand_id
1 'polypeptide(L)'
;MQRGPSTVRLDGRSGQGVAEAARVLRSGGTVALPTETVYGLGARGLDADAVAAIYRAKGRPADNPLILHVTDLEAALPLWRLDDRGAERVRRLGAAHWPGPLTVVAPRSDLVPDCVTAGLQRVAVRV
;
A
#
# COMPACT_ATOMS: atom_id res chain seq x y z
N MET A 1 20.09 14.93 -21.56
CA MET A 1 20.63 14.85 -20.20
C MET A 1 19.52 14.35 -19.27
N GLN A 2 19.34 13.02 -19.17
CA GLN A 2 18.35 12.42 -18.27
C GLN A 2 18.87 12.57 -16.84
N ARG A 3 18.25 13.45 -16.04
CA ARG A 3 18.54 13.50 -14.60
C ARG A 3 18.10 12.15 -14.02
N GLY A 4 19.04 11.39 -13.45
CA GLY A 4 18.71 10.18 -12.70
C GLY A 4 17.71 10.49 -11.57
N PRO A 5 17.03 9.49 -11.01
CA PRO A 5 16.06 9.72 -9.94
C PRO A 5 16.77 10.41 -8.77
N SER A 6 16.36 11.65 -8.46
CA SER A 6 16.90 12.40 -7.33
C SER A 6 16.26 11.87 -6.05
N THR A 7 16.98 11.00 -5.34
CA THR A 7 16.57 10.58 -3.99
C THR A 7 16.76 11.75 -3.03
N VAL A 8 15.68 12.14 -2.34
CA VAL A 8 15.71 13.18 -1.30
C VAL A 8 15.45 12.53 0.06
N ARG A 9 16.27 12.88 1.06
CA ARG A 9 16.06 12.44 2.44
C ARG A 9 15.11 13.41 3.14
N LEU A 10 14.01 12.89 3.67
CA LEU A 10 13.01 13.64 4.42
C LEU A 10 13.08 13.26 5.90
N ASP A 11 12.82 14.22 6.80
CA ASP A 11 12.62 13.91 8.22
C ASP A 11 11.18 13.48 8.47
N GLY A 12 10.97 12.17 8.61
CA GLY A 12 9.65 11.57 8.87
C GLY A 12 9.04 11.93 10.22
N ARG A 13 9.79 12.59 11.12
CA ARG A 13 9.25 13.10 12.40
C ARG A 13 8.73 14.53 12.28
N SER A 14 8.98 15.20 11.15
CA SER A 14 8.54 16.57 10.91
C SER A 14 7.26 16.60 10.07
N GLY A 15 6.32 17.48 10.42
CA GLY A 15 5.11 17.69 9.62
C GLY A 15 5.43 18.10 8.18
N GLN A 16 6.51 18.86 7.96
CA GLN A 16 6.99 19.24 6.62
C GLN A 16 7.49 18.03 5.83
N GLY A 17 8.29 17.15 6.44
CA GLY A 17 8.77 15.93 5.78
C GLY A 17 7.64 14.98 5.41
N VAL A 18 6.65 14.82 6.30
CA VAL A 18 5.43 14.04 6.01
C VAL A 18 4.61 14.67 4.87
N ALA A 19 4.44 16.00 4.89
CA ALA A 19 3.71 16.70 3.83
C ALA A 19 4.39 16.58 2.46
N GLU A 20 5.72 16.64 2.44
CA GLU A 20 6.53 16.48 1.22
C GLU A 20 6.47 15.03 0.71
N ALA A 21 6.58 14.04 1.60
CA ALA A 21 6.40 12.63 1.23
C ALA A 21 5.01 12.39 0.62
N ALA A 22 3.96 12.95 1.23
CA ALA A 22 2.60 12.85 0.71
C ALA A 22 2.46 13.55 -0.65
N ARG A 23 3.17 14.67 -0.88
CA ARG A 23 3.23 15.34 -2.19
C ARG A 23 3.87 14.44 -3.26
N VAL A 24 4.98 13.78 -2.93
CA VAL A 24 5.66 12.82 -3.83
C VAL A 24 4.72 11.67 -4.20
N LEU A 25 4.03 11.08 -3.22
CA LEU A 25 3.06 10.00 -3.48
C LEU A 25 1.90 10.48 -4.37
N ARG A 26 1.38 11.69 -4.14
CA ARG A 26 0.31 12.27 -4.96
C ARG A 26 0.75 12.56 -6.39
N SER A 27 2.03 12.83 -6.62
CA SER A 27 2.59 13.04 -7.97
C SER A 27 3.05 11.76 -8.66
N GLY A 28 2.67 10.57 -8.15
CA GLY A 28 3.05 9.27 -8.73
C GLY A 28 4.48 8.81 -8.42
N GLY A 29 5.17 9.49 -7.49
CA GLY A 29 6.49 9.09 -7.03
C GLY A 29 6.44 7.99 -5.95
N THR A 30 7.62 7.49 -5.57
CA THR A 30 7.78 6.46 -4.53
C THR A 30 8.42 7.03 -3.27
N VAL A 31 8.02 6.52 -2.11
CA VAL A 31 8.58 6.92 -0.80
C VAL A 31 9.00 5.67 -0.03
N ALA A 32 10.24 5.65 0.46
CA ALA A 32 10.68 4.64 1.42
C ALA A 32 10.19 5.04 2.83
N LEU A 33 9.43 4.17 3.47
CA LEU A 33 8.76 4.41 4.75
C LEU A 33 9.32 3.44 5.81
N PRO A 34 9.72 3.92 6.99
CA PRO A 34 9.99 3.02 8.11
C PRO A 34 8.66 2.39 8.58
N THR A 35 8.68 1.09 8.87
CA THR A 35 7.59 0.41 9.61
C THR A 35 8.19 -0.28 10.83
N GLU A 36 7.34 -0.81 11.71
CA GLU A 36 7.79 -1.58 12.88
C GLU A 36 8.44 -2.93 12.51
N THR A 37 8.25 -3.39 11.28
CA THR A 37 8.79 -4.67 10.78
C THR A 37 10.03 -4.48 9.90
N VAL A 38 9.87 -3.82 8.75
CA VAL A 38 10.92 -3.55 7.76
C VAL A 38 10.65 -2.23 7.04
N TYR A 39 11.64 -1.65 6.38
CA TYR A 39 11.38 -0.52 5.49
C TYR A 39 10.53 -0.97 4.29
N GLY A 40 9.44 -0.25 4.05
CA GLY A 40 8.58 -0.43 2.87
C GLY A 40 8.93 0.60 1.79
N LEU A 41 8.79 0.22 0.51
CA LEU A 41 8.77 1.18 -0.59
C LEU A 41 7.31 1.36 -1.02
N GLY A 42 6.75 2.53 -0.69
CA GLY A 42 5.36 2.88 -0.97
C GLY A 42 5.21 3.71 -2.24
N ALA A 43 4.04 3.59 -2.86
CA ALA A 43 3.52 4.44 -3.93
C ALA A 43 2.00 4.53 -3.74
N ARG A 44 1.32 5.32 -4.58
CA ARG A 44 -0.14 5.39 -4.54
C ARG A 44 -0.74 4.05 -5.00
N GLY A 45 -1.25 3.27 -4.05
CA GLY A 45 -1.59 1.85 -4.28
C GLY A 45 -2.73 1.58 -5.26
N LEU A 46 -3.60 2.56 -5.53
CA LEU A 46 -4.69 2.41 -6.52
C LEU A 46 -4.38 3.09 -7.86
N ASP A 47 -3.13 3.53 -8.05
CA ASP A 47 -2.65 4.15 -9.29
C ASP A 47 -1.66 3.18 -9.95
N ALA A 48 -2.02 2.66 -11.12
CA ALA A 48 -1.26 1.62 -11.79
C ALA A 48 0.15 2.09 -12.19
N ASP A 49 0.30 3.34 -12.61
CA ASP A 49 1.59 3.91 -13.02
C ASP A 49 2.52 4.09 -11.80
N ALA A 50 1.94 4.52 -10.68
CA ALA A 50 2.67 4.65 -9.42
C ALA A 50 3.10 3.27 -8.87
N VAL A 51 2.25 2.25 -8.97
CA VAL A 51 2.60 0.87 -8.60
C VAL A 51 3.70 0.30 -9.50
N ALA A 52 3.65 0.56 -10.80
CA ALA A 52 4.72 0.17 -11.73
C ALA A 52 6.08 0.80 -11.38
N ALA A 53 6.09 1.99 -10.76
CA ALA A 53 7.32 2.59 -10.26
C ALA A 53 7.98 1.78 -9.13
N ILE A 54 7.21 1.10 -8.26
CA ILE A 54 7.74 0.19 -7.23
C ILE A 54 8.47 -0.98 -7.88
N TYR A 55 7.83 -1.65 -8.84
CA TYR A 55 8.42 -2.81 -9.53
C TYR A 55 9.71 -2.44 -10.26
N ARG A 56 9.70 -1.32 -10.98
CA ARG A 56 10.90 -0.79 -11.66
C ARG A 56 12.02 -0.46 -10.67
N ALA A 57 11.72 0.22 -9.57
CA ALA A 57 12.72 0.61 -8.59
C ALA A 57 13.34 -0.59 -7.86
N LYS A 58 12.56 -1.64 -7.58
CA LYS A 58 13.04 -2.84 -6.88
C LYS A 58 13.64 -3.90 -7.81
N GLY A 59 13.48 -3.78 -9.13
CA GLY A 59 13.74 -4.90 -10.05
C GLY A 59 12.92 -6.14 -9.71
N ARG A 60 11.72 -5.96 -9.14
CA ARG A 60 10.89 -7.06 -8.63
C ARG A 60 10.09 -7.68 -9.79
N PRO A 61 10.01 -9.02 -9.88
CA PRO A 61 9.10 -9.68 -10.80
C PRO A 61 7.65 -9.20 -10.60
N ALA A 62 6.94 -8.98 -11.71
CA ALA A 62 5.57 -8.45 -11.72
C ALA A 62 4.51 -9.48 -11.26
N ASP A 63 4.90 -10.75 -11.09
CA ASP A 63 4.06 -11.84 -10.60
C ASP A 63 3.96 -11.87 -9.06
N ASN A 64 4.69 -10.98 -8.36
CA ASN A 64 4.72 -10.95 -6.92
C ASN A 64 3.86 -9.79 -6.38
N PRO A 65 2.70 -10.07 -5.75
CA PRO A 65 1.74 -9.05 -5.35
C PRO A 65 2.28 -8.14 -4.23
N LEU A 66 1.62 -6.98 -4.07
CA LEU A 66 1.92 -5.99 -3.04
C LEU A 66 0.85 -5.96 -1.95
N ILE A 67 1.22 -5.43 -0.78
CA ILE A 67 0.31 -5.19 0.34
C ILE A 67 -0.14 -3.73 0.29
N LEU A 68 -1.45 -3.49 0.24
CA LEU A 68 -2.02 -2.16 0.41
C LEU A 68 -1.99 -1.78 1.89
N HIS A 69 -1.31 -0.68 2.21
CA HIS A 69 -1.35 -0.09 3.55
C HIS A 69 -2.36 1.05 3.55
N VAL A 70 -3.30 1.02 4.49
CA VAL A 70 -4.37 2.02 4.62
C VAL A 70 -4.46 2.53 6.06
N THR A 71 -5.21 3.62 6.29
CA THR A 71 -5.21 4.34 7.57
C THR A 71 -5.98 3.65 8.67
N ASP A 72 -7.04 2.92 8.31
CA ASP A 72 -8.00 2.35 9.24
C ASP A 72 -8.86 1.27 8.55
N LEU A 73 -9.71 0.64 9.35
CA LEU A 73 -10.62 -0.39 8.90
C LEU A 73 -11.64 0.11 7.87
N GLU A 74 -12.12 1.35 7.99
CA GLU A 74 -13.11 1.92 7.07
C GLU A 74 -12.48 2.17 5.68
N ALA A 75 -11.20 2.54 5.63
CA ALA A 75 -10.43 2.60 4.38
C ALA A 75 -10.12 1.20 3.80
N ALA A 76 -10.02 0.16 4.64
CA ALA A 76 -9.72 -1.20 4.21
C ALA A 76 -10.92 -1.93 3.59
N LEU A 77 -12.10 -1.81 4.20
CA LEU A 77 -13.31 -2.58 3.83
C LEU A 77 -13.68 -2.48 2.33
N PRO A 78 -13.64 -1.31 1.67
CA PRO A 78 -13.98 -1.18 0.25
C PRO A 78 -13.02 -1.90 -0.70
N LEU A 79 -11.82 -2.29 -0.24
CA LEU A 79 -10.81 -2.97 -1.07
C LEU A 79 -11.11 -4.46 -1.25
N TRP A 80 -12.06 -5.00 -0.48
CA TRP A 80 -12.47 -6.39 -0.56
C TRP A 80 -13.92 -6.55 -1.01
N ARG A 81 -14.20 -7.69 -1.64
CA ARG A 81 -15.56 -8.22 -1.80
C ARG A 81 -15.82 -9.19 -0.66
N LEU A 82 -16.44 -8.71 0.42
CA LEU A 82 -16.79 -9.51 1.59
C LEU A 82 -18.30 -9.71 1.66
N ASP A 83 -18.73 -10.89 2.08
CA ASP A 83 -20.07 -11.11 2.61
C ASP A 83 -20.16 -10.61 4.06
N ASP A 84 -21.37 -10.58 4.64
CA ASP A 84 -21.59 -10.08 6.01
C ASP A 84 -20.71 -10.81 7.04
N ARG A 85 -20.55 -12.13 6.88
CA ARG A 85 -19.74 -12.96 7.77
C ARG A 85 -18.24 -12.67 7.60
N GLY A 86 -17.79 -12.37 6.39
CA GLY A 86 -16.42 -11.95 6.08
C GLY A 86 -16.12 -10.59 6.68
N ALA A 87 -17.02 -9.62 6.51
CA ALA A 87 -16.91 -8.28 7.08
C ALA A 87 -16.81 -8.34 8.61
N GLU A 88 -17.68 -9.11 9.26
CA GLU A 88 -17.64 -9.28 10.72
C GLU A 88 -16.33 -9.91 11.22
N ARG A 89 -15.81 -10.91 10.50
CA ARG A 89 -14.50 -11.53 10.84
C ARG A 89 -13.35 -10.54 10.74
N VAL A 90 -13.33 -9.73 9.68
CA VAL A 90 -12.31 -8.70 9.50
C VAL A 90 -12.43 -7.62 10.57
N ARG A 91 -13.65 -7.19 10.93
CA ARG A 91 -13.88 -6.23 12.03
C ARG A 91 -13.31 -6.74 13.35
N ARG A 92 -13.57 -8.01 13.71
CA ARG A 92 -13.04 -8.61 14.95
C ARG A 92 -11.52 -8.72 14.95
N LEU A 93 -10.93 -9.17 13.85
CA LEU A 93 -9.48 -9.27 13.72
C LEU A 93 -8.82 -7.89 13.78
N GLY A 94 -9.39 -6.91 13.08
CA GLY A 94 -8.91 -5.53 13.07
C GLY A 94 -8.96 -4.89 14.44
N ALA A 95 -10.06 -5.05 15.18
CA ALA A 95 -10.19 -4.53 16.54
C ALA A 95 -9.12 -5.06 17.52
N ALA A 96 -8.60 -6.27 17.29
CA ALA A 96 -7.61 -6.90 18.15
C ALA A 96 -6.15 -6.64 17.72
N HIS A 97 -5.91 -6.38 16.43
CA HIS A 97 -4.56 -6.44 15.85
C HIS A 97 -4.17 -5.23 14.99
N TRP A 98 -5.08 -4.30 14.73
CA TRP A 98 -4.80 -3.08 13.98
C TRP A 98 -4.92 -1.81 14.84
N PRO A 99 -4.02 -0.83 14.65
CA PRO A 99 -2.84 -0.86 13.79
C PRO A 99 -1.80 -1.88 14.26
N GLY A 100 -1.18 -2.63 13.33
CA GLY A 100 -0.22 -3.67 13.71
C GLY A 100 0.16 -4.67 12.62
N PRO A 101 0.84 -5.77 12.97
CA PRO A 101 1.49 -6.68 12.03
C PRO A 101 0.54 -7.67 11.33
N LEU A 102 -0.78 -7.50 11.46
CA LEU A 102 -1.75 -8.35 10.78
C LEU A 102 -1.94 -7.90 9.33
N THR A 103 -1.92 -8.84 8.39
CA THR A 103 -2.33 -8.62 7.00
C THR A 103 -3.48 -9.56 6.67
N VAL A 104 -4.57 -9.04 6.12
CA VAL A 104 -5.73 -9.85 5.71
C VAL A 104 -5.74 -10.00 4.20
N VAL A 105 -5.95 -11.25 3.73
CA VAL A 105 -6.04 -11.59 2.29
C VAL A 105 -7.44 -12.10 1.96
N ALA A 106 -8.19 -11.31 1.19
CA ALA A 106 -9.57 -11.62 0.79
C ALA A 106 -9.83 -11.27 -0.68
N PRO A 107 -10.95 -11.72 -1.28
CA PRO A 107 -11.29 -11.38 -2.67
C PRO A 107 -11.25 -9.86 -2.89
N ARG A 108 -10.61 -9.40 -3.96
CA ARG A 108 -10.44 -7.97 -4.24
C ARG A 108 -11.72 -7.35 -4.80
N SER A 109 -11.94 -6.06 -4.52
CA SER A 109 -12.94 -5.25 -5.23
C SER A 109 -12.39 -4.71 -6.55
N ASP A 110 -13.28 -4.10 -7.35
CA ASP A 110 -12.91 -3.45 -8.62
C ASP A 110 -12.09 -2.17 -8.42
N LEU A 111 -12.00 -1.67 -7.19
CA LEU A 111 -11.14 -0.55 -6.86
C LEU A 111 -9.65 -0.91 -6.92
N VAL A 112 -9.31 -2.19 -6.80
CA VAL A 112 -7.92 -2.67 -6.73
C VAL A 112 -7.43 -3.01 -8.13
N PRO A 113 -6.42 -2.29 -8.65
CA PRO A 113 -5.83 -2.57 -9.96
C PRO A 113 -5.11 -3.92 -9.99
N ASP A 114 -5.11 -4.58 -11.16
CA ASP A 114 -4.46 -5.88 -11.35
C ASP A 114 -2.96 -5.87 -11.03
N CYS A 115 -2.28 -4.72 -11.23
CA CYS A 115 -0.86 -4.57 -10.93
C CYS A 115 -0.54 -4.67 -9.44
N VAL A 116 -1.52 -4.47 -8.55
CA VAL A 116 -1.34 -4.67 -7.10
C VAL A 116 -1.36 -6.14 -6.75
N THR A 117 -2.24 -6.90 -7.40
CA THR A 117 -2.48 -8.32 -7.09
C THR A 117 -1.72 -9.27 -8.01
N ALA A 118 -0.90 -8.75 -8.93
CA ALA A 118 -0.25 -9.54 -9.97
C ALA A 118 -1.26 -10.39 -10.78
N GLY A 119 -2.45 -9.82 -11.05
CA GLY A 119 -3.55 -10.50 -11.74
C GLY A 119 -4.34 -11.51 -10.88
N LEU A 120 -4.01 -11.67 -9.60
CA LEU A 120 -4.74 -12.55 -8.68
C LEU A 120 -6.10 -11.94 -8.30
N GLN A 121 -7.04 -12.82 -7.92
CA GLN A 121 -8.40 -12.47 -7.50
C GLN A 121 -8.50 -12.00 -6.04
N ARG A 122 -7.38 -11.96 -5.32
CA ARG A 122 -7.32 -11.61 -3.89
C ARG A 122 -6.30 -10.52 -3.65
N VAL A 123 -6.58 -9.65 -2.67
CA VAL A 123 -5.70 -8.54 -2.29
C VAL A 123 -5.35 -8.63 -0.81
N ALA A 124 -4.10 -8.29 -0.49
CA ALA A 124 -3.58 -8.17 0.85
C ALA A 124 -3.69 -6.72 1.34
N VAL A 125 -4.33 -6.51 2.49
CA VAL A 125 -4.45 -5.17 3.11
C VAL A 125 -4.00 -5.22 4.57
N ARG A 126 -3.36 -4.14 5.00
CA ARG A 126 -2.87 -3.91 6.37
C ARG A 126 -3.17 -2.48 6.81
N VAL A 127 -3.43 -2.34 8.11
CA VAL A 127 -3.60 -1.07 8.82
C VAL A 127 -2.48 -0.93 9.85
#